data_AF-B5GVC0-F1
#
_entry.id   AF-B5GVC0-F1
#
_cell.length_a   1.000
_cell.length_b   1.000
_cell.length_c   1.000
_cell.angle_alpha   90.00
_cell.angle_beta   90.00
_cell.angle_gamma   90.00
#
_symmetry.space_group_name_H-M   'P 1'
#
loop_
_entity.id
_entity.type
_entity.pdbx_description
1 polymer ?
#
loop_
_entity_poly.entity_id
_entity_poly.type
_entity_poly.pdbx_seq_one_letter_code
_entity_poly.pdbx_strand_id
1 'polypeptide(L)'
;MNAWVGAVPRRYAAREMTDFADEARTRTAHLLRMAATDDPQVRDRIIAYATSTPDPPPMGGQGIQTSGCPRCAGTMWLQRDLWVCSGCGHIRDR
;
A
#
# COMPACT_ATOMS: atom_id res chain seq x y z
N MET A 1 30.33 26.76 -33.89
CA MET A 1 30.51 25.58 -33.02
C MET A 1 29.12 25.09 -32.68
N ASN A 2 28.61 24.09 -33.41
CA ASN A 2 27.23 23.62 -33.25
C ASN A 2 27.21 22.56 -32.16
N ALA A 3 26.58 22.88 -31.03
CA ALA A 3 26.34 21.95 -29.94
C ALA A 3 25.30 20.92 -30.39
N TRP A 4 25.72 19.67 -30.45
CA TRP A 4 24.85 18.51 -30.61
C TRP A 4 23.95 18.40 -29.38
N VAL A 5 22.68 18.77 -29.52
CA VAL A 5 21.64 18.35 -28.59
C VAL A 5 21.43 16.86 -28.83
N GLY A 6 22.08 16.03 -28.01
CA GLY A 6 21.94 14.58 -28.06
C GLY A 6 20.48 14.20 -27.81
N ALA A 7 19.77 13.85 -28.87
CA ALA A 7 18.46 13.23 -28.76
C ALA A 7 18.62 11.91 -28.00
N VAL A 8 18.10 11.86 -26.76
CA VAL A 8 18.02 10.60 -26.00
C VAL A 8 17.25 9.61 -26.88
N PRO A 9 17.82 8.44 -27.23
CA PRO A 9 17.15 7.50 -28.09
C PRO A 9 15.80 7.13 -27.47
N ARG A 10 14.72 7.18 -28.25
CA ARG A 10 13.33 6.92 -27.80
C ARG A 10 13.15 5.63 -26.99
N ARG A 11 14.04 4.65 -27.15
CA ARG A 11 14.08 3.40 -26.37
C ARG A 11 14.60 3.58 -24.94
N TYR A 12 15.53 4.50 -24.70
CA TYR A 12 16.01 4.87 -23.36
C TYR A 12 14.95 5.67 -22.59
N ALA A 13 14.33 6.65 -23.23
CA ALA A 13 13.26 7.44 -22.62
C ALA A 13 12.03 6.57 -22.22
N ALA A 14 11.67 5.59 -23.06
CA ALA A 14 10.59 4.65 -22.73
C ALA A 14 10.94 3.76 -21.51
N ARG A 15 12.20 3.37 -21.36
CA ARG A 15 12.69 2.59 -20.22
C ARG A 15 12.69 3.40 -18.93
N GLU A 16 13.16 4.66 -18.97
CA GLU A 16 13.09 5.58 -17.83
C GLU A 16 11.65 5.86 -17.40
N MET A 17 10.72 5.99 -18.35
CA MET A 17 9.30 6.13 -18.03
C MET A 17 8.70 4.87 -17.39
N THR A 18 9.06 3.68 -17.84
CA THR A 18 8.62 2.43 -17.18
C THR A 18 9.24 2.29 -15.80
N ASP A 19 10.52 2.61 -15.63
CA ASP A 19 11.22 2.54 -14.35
C ASP A 19 10.60 3.52 -13.34
N PHE A 20 10.31 4.76 -13.75
CA PHE A 20 9.59 5.73 -12.92
C PHE A 20 8.16 5.28 -12.59
N ALA A 21 7.44 4.72 -13.55
CA ALA A 21 6.07 4.26 -13.34
C ALA A 21 6.04 3.04 -12.39
N ASP A 22 7.04 2.18 -12.46
CA ASP A 22 7.19 1.02 -11.58
C ASP A 22 7.66 1.45 -10.18
N GLU A 23 8.57 2.41 -10.07
CA GLU A 23 8.98 3.03 -8.81
C GLU A 23 7.79 3.74 -8.12
N ALA A 24 6.99 4.48 -8.88
CA ALA A 24 5.78 5.15 -8.40
C ALA A 24 4.67 4.16 -7.98
N ARG A 25 4.74 2.90 -8.43
CA ARG A 25 3.85 1.80 -8.03
C ARG A 25 4.41 0.99 -6.86
N THR A 26 5.64 1.23 -6.44
CA THR A 26 6.21 0.52 -5.28
C THR A 26 5.35 0.72 -4.05
N ARG A 27 5.28 -0.30 -3.21
CA ARG A 27 4.60 -0.24 -1.91
C ARG A 27 5.14 0.90 -1.06
N THR A 28 6.43 1.15 -1.08
CA THR A 28 7.07 2.28 -0.38
C THR A 28 6.49 3.62 -0.85
N ALA A 29 6.45 3.87 -2.16
CA ALA A 29 5.86 5.10 -2.70
C ALA A 29 4.38 5.24 -2.34
N HIS A 30 3.63 4.13 -2.33
CA HIS A 30 2.24 4.13 -1.91
C HIS A 30 2.06 4.50 -0.43
N LEU A 31 2.82 3.87 0.48
CA LEU A 31 2.76 4.16 1.92
C LEU A 31 3.17 5.60 2.25
N LEU A 32 4.21 6.11 1.58
CA LEU A 32 4.64 7.50 1.75
C LEU A 32 3.55 8.49 1.30
N ARG A 33 2.82 8.20 0.21
CA ARG A 33 1.66 9.00 -0.21
C ARG A 33 0.51 8.95 0.81
N MET A 34 0.19 7.77 1.35
CA MET A 34 -0.86 7.62 2.36
C MET A 34 -0.54 8.36 3.67
N ALA A 35 0.73 8.34 4.08
CA ALA A 35 1.16 9.02 5.30
C ALA A 35 1.11 10.55 5.20
N ALA A 36 1.15 11.09 3.97
CA ALA A 36 1.03 12.53 3.68
C ALA A 36 1.89 13.41 4.60
N THR A 37 3.15 13.02 4.78
CA THR A 37 4.09 13.66 5.72
C THR A 37 5.45 13.92 5.09
N ASP A 38 6.02 15.06 5.46
CA ASP A 38 7.38 15.47 5.10
C ASP A 38 8.38 15.23 6.25
N ASP A 39 7.94 14.70 7.40
CA ASP A 39 8.82 14.40 8.52
C ASP A 39 9.84 13.29 8.15
N PRO A 40 11.15 13.58 8.12
CA PRO A 40 12.18 12.61 7.75
C PRO A 40 12.16 11.36 8.63
N GLN A 41 11.90 11.49 9.93
CA GLN A 41 11.92 10.35 10.86
C GLN A 41 10.76 9.40 10.60
N VAL A 42 9.58 9.93 10.27
CA VAL A 42 8.40 9.12 9.93
C VAL A 42 8.63 8.42 8.59
N ARG A 43 9.19 9.13 7.61
CA ARG A 43 9.51 8.57 6.30
C ARG A 43 10.53 7.43 6.39
N ASP A 44 11.59 7.59 7.18
CA ASP A 44 12.60 6.54 7.41
C ASP A 44 11.97 5.28 8.03
N ARG A 45 11.07 5.46 9.00
CA ARG A 45 10.32 4.34 9.61
C ARG A 45 9.42 3.64 8.59
N ILE A 46 8.75 4.37 7.70
CA ILE A 46 7.92 3.80 6.63
C ILE A 46 8.77 2.97 5.66
N ILE A 47 9.93 3.50 5.26
CA ILE A 47 10.85 2.79 4.35
C ILE A 47 11.38 1.51 5.00
N ALA A 48 11.81 1.60 6.27
CA ALA A 48 12.27 0.44 7.03
C ALA A 48 11.17 -0.62 7.18
N TYR A 49 9.93 -0.19 7.45
CA TYR A 49 8.77 -1.08 7.53
C TYR A 49 8.47 -1.78 6.19
N ALA A 50 8.43 -1.02 5.09
CA ALA A 50 8.14 -1.55 3.76
C ALA A 50 9.19 -2.58 3.30
N THR A 51 10.45 -2.38 3.70
CA THR A 51 11.58 -3.26 3.33
C THR A 51 11.61 -4.54 4.16
N SER A 52 11.24 -4.46 5.44
CA SER A 52 11.32 -5.59 6.39
C SER A 52 10.05 -6.45 6.43
N THR A 53 8.93 -5.93 5.94
CA THR A 53 7.64 -6.63 5.96
C THR A 53 7.34 -7.17 4.57
N PRO A 54 7.00 -8.46 4.41
CA PRO A 54 6.56 -8.99 3.11
C PRO A 54 5.31 -8.25 2.62
N ASP A 55 5.09 -8.27 1.31
CA ASP A 55 3.86 -7.72 0.75
C ASP A 55 2.64 -8.45 1.33
N PRO A 56 1.54 -7.73 1.60
CA PRO A 56 0.32 -8.37 2.06
C PRO A 56 -0.07 -9.43 1.02
N PRO A 57 -0.59 -10.60 1.46
CA PRO A 57 -1.09 -11.58 0.53
C PRO A 57 -2.15 -10.93 -0.37
N PRO A 58 -2.27 -11.35 -1.64
CA PRO A 58 -3.25 -10.79 -2.55
C PRO A 58 -4.62 -10.87 -1.90
N MET A 59 -5.21 -9.71 -1.60
CA MET A 59 -6.57 -9.65 -1.08
C MET A 59 -7.49 -10.18 -2.18
N GLY A 60 -8.26 -11.23 -1.88
CA GLY A 60 -9.28 -11.73 -2.80
C GLY A 60 -10.24 -10.61 -3.19
N GLY A 61 -11.02 -10.78 -4.27
CA GLY A 61 -11.88 -9.73 -4.83
C GLY A 61 -12.94 -9.14 -3.88
N GLN A 62 -13.08 -9.68 -2.67
CA GLN A 62 -13.96 -9.18 -1.61
C GLN A 62 -13.24 -8.24 -0.63
N GLY A 63 -11.92 -8.04 -0.77
CA GLY A 63 -11.11 -7.21 0.11
C GLY A 63 -11.14 -7.63 1.58
N ILE A 64 -10.74 -6.71 2.46
CA ILE A 64 -10.99 -6.83 3.89
C ILE A 64 -12.41 -6.31 4.14
N GLN A 65 -13.31 -7.20 4.56
CA GLN A 65 -14.65 -6.80 4.94
C GLN A 65 -14.70 -6.47 6.43
N THR A 66 -15.30 -5.33 6.76
CA THR A 66 -15.52 -4.89 8.13
C THR A 66 -16.98 -4.54 8.39
N SER A 67 -17.43 -4.71 9.63
CA SER A 67 -18.76 -4.26 10.09
C SER A 67 -18.68 -3.74 11.53
N GLY A 68 -19.73 -3.09 12.03
CA GLY A 68 -19.84 -2.74 13.45
C GLY A 68 -20.26 -3.93 14.31
N CYS A 69 -19.69 -4.05 15.52
CA CYS A 69 -20.08 -5.06 16.49
C CYS A 69 -21.39 -4.65 17.20
N PRO A 70 -22.43 -5.48 17.21
CA PRO A 70 -23.69 -5.15 17.87
C PRO A 70 -23.60 -5.08 19.40
N ARG A 71 -22.52 -5.62 20.00
CA ARG A 71 -22.33 -5.64 21.46
C ARG A 71 -21.54 -4.45 22.00
N CYS A 72 -20.50 -4.02 21.28
CA CYS A 72 -19.56 -3.03 21.81
C CYS A 72 -19.26 -1.89 20.81
N ALA A 73 -19.95 -1.83 19.67
CA ALA A 73 -19.74 -0.88 18.58
C ALA A 73 -18.31 -0.88 17.96
N GLY A 74 -17.42 -1.77 18.41
CA GLY A 74 -16.08 -1.92 17.83
C GLY A 74 -16.09 -2.60 16.46
N THR A 75 -14.98 -2.53 15.74
CA THR A 75 -14.82 -3.13 14.41
C THR A 75 -14.89 -4.66 14.47
N MET A 76 -15.67 -5.25 13.58
CA MET A 76 -15.65 -6.67 13.24
C MET A 76 -14.97 -6.85 11.89
N TRP A 77 -14.23 -7.96 11.73
CA TRP A 77 -13.55 -8.33 10.49
C TRP A 77 -14.10 -9.68 10.04
N LEU A 78 -14.34 -9.83 8.73
CA LEU A 78 -14.76 -11.10 8.17
C LEU A 78 -13.54 -12.02 8.00
N GLN A 79 -13.56 -13.16 8.68
CA GLN A 79 -12.59 -14.23 8.53
C GLN A 79 -13.32 -15.48 8.00
N ARG A 80 -13.08 -15.82 6.73
CA ARG A 80 -13.84 -16.86 6.02
C ARG A 80 -15.34 -16.51 6.02
N ASP A 81 -16.14 -17.22 6.82
CA ASP A 81 -17.59 -17.03 6.92
C ASP A 81 -18.04 -16.51 8.30
N LEU A 82 -17.09 -16.00 9.11
CA LEU A 82 -17.34 -15.51 10.46
C LEU A 82 -16.94 -14.04 10.61
N TRP A 83 -17.83 -13.22 11.16
CA TRP A 83 -17.49 -11.90 11.67
C TRP A 83 -16.90 -12.02 13.06
N VAL A 84 -15.70 -11.49 13.27
CA VAL A 84 -15.00 -11.51 14.58
C VAL A 84 -14.72 -10.07 15.04
N CYS A 85 -15.21 -9.70 16.23
CA CYS A 85 -14.97 -8.38 16.82
C CYS A 85 -13.57 -8.26 17.44
N SER A 86 -12.79 -7.25 17.02
CA SER A 86 -11.45 -6.99 17.57
C SER A 86 -11.45 -6.36 18.97
N GLY A 87 -12.60 -5.88 19.45
CA GLY A 87 -12.74 -5.26 20.77
C GLY A 87 -13.17 -6.25 21.86
N CYS A 88 -14.35 -6.88 21.69
CA CYS A 88 -14.94 -7.75 22.70
C CYS A 88 -14.89 -9.26 22.37
N GLY A 89 -14.32 -9.65 21.23
CA GLY A 89 -14.24 -11.06 20.82
C GLY A 89 -15.56 -11.70 20.40
N HIS A 90 -16.65 -10.92 20.26
CA HIS A 90 -17.93 -11.44 19.77
C HIS A 90 -17.79 -12.00 18.34
N ILE A 91 -18.39 -13.18 18.12
CA ILE A 91 -18.41 -13.89 16.83
C ILE A 91 -19.85 -14.04 16.36
N ARG A 92 -20.09 -13.87 15.06
CA ARG A 92 -21.35 -14.23 14.38
C ARG A 92 -21.08 -14.71 12.95
N ASP A 93 -22.01 -15.47 12.39
CA ASP A 93 -21.94 -15.89 10.98
C ASP A 93 -22.13 -14.69 10.03
N ARG A 94 -21.62 -14.83 8.79
CA ARG A 94 -21.60 -13.77 7.77
C ARG A 94 -22.97 -13.17 7.47
#